data_AF-A0A7G4A3L8-F1
#
_entry.id   AF-A0A7G4A3L8-F1
#
_cell.length_a   1.000
_cell.length_b   1.000
_cell.length_c   1.000
_cell.angle_alpha   90.00
_cell.angle_beta   90.00
_cell.angle_gamma   90.00
#
_symmetry.space_group_name_H-M   'P 1'
#
loop_
_entity.id
_entity.type
_entity.pdbx_description
1 polymer ?
#
loop_
_entity_poly.entity_id
_entity_poly.type
_entity_poly.pdbx_seq_one_letter_code
_entity_poly.pdbx_strand_id
1 'polypeptide(L)'
;MFEKPYDSNVIFFTRMHWIIFLWPALALCGALAIVFYVEMDILQKIGYGLAALALLWIGMTWMTYYFSSVTIKKNHVIIRTGVVVRQTIDIPLSKIEAIDIRQSILGSMLSYGMICITGTGGTRRIINFLHHPLTCRRYIEQLLGELRGD
;
A
#
# COMPACT_ATOMS: atom_id res chain seq x y z
N MET A 1 10.96 8.09 -14.27
CA MET A 1 12.39 8.20 -13.96
C MET A 1 12.66 7.26 -12.80
N PHE A 2 13.15 6.07 -13.13
CA PHE A 2 13.30 4.95 -12.20
C PHE A 2 14.64 5.09 -11.51
N GLU A 3 14.64 5.43 -10.23
CA GLU A 3 15.84 5.31 -9.42
C GLU A 3 16.00 3.82 -9.08
N LYS A 4 16.75 3.11 -9.93
CA LYS A 4 17.36 1.83 -9.56
C LYS A 4 18.18 2.10 -8.30
N PRO A 5 17.96 1.37 -7.18
CA PRO A 5 18.82 1.54 -6.02
C PRO A 5 20.17 0.92 -6.34
N TYR A 6 21.10 1.75 -6.80
CA TYR A 6 22.54 1.51 -6.69
C TYR A 6 22.97 1.96 -5.29
N ASP A 7 22.40 1.34 -4.26
CA ASP A 7 22.81 1.55 -2.88
C ASP A 7 22.88 0.18 -2.22
N SER A 8 24.10 -0.25 -1.91
CA SER A 8 24.52 -1.59 -1.47
C SER A 8 23.93 -2.05 -0.12
N ASN A 9 22.89 -1.36 0.39
CA ASN A 9 22.31 -1.52 1.73
C ASN A 9 20.78 -1.65 1.75
N VAL A 10 20.11 -1.84 0.60
CA VAL A 10 18.67 -2.11 0.56
C VAL A 10 18.44 -3.60 0.83
N ILE A 11 17.98 -3.94 2.03
CA ILE A 11 17.73 -5.34 2.44
C ILE A 11 16.37 -5.82 1.93
N PHE A 12 15.37 -4.94 1.90
CA PHE A 12 14.02 -5.31 1.50
C PHE A 12 13.29 -4.16 0.80
N PHE A 13 12.69 -4.46 -0.34
CA PHE A 13 11.86 -3.53 -1.09
C PHE A 13 10.46 -4.12 -1.23
N THR A 14 9.46 -3.35 -0.83
CA THR A 14 8.06 -3.79 -0.85
C THR A 14 7.20 -2.77 -1.57
N ARG A 15 6.29 -3.27 -2.41
CA ARG A 15 5.27 -2.46 -3.07
C ARG A 15 3.92 -2.62 -2.38
N MET A 16 3.04 -1.65 -2.65
CA MET A 16 1.62 -1.77 -2.34
C MET A 16 1.04 -3.01 -3.02
N HIS A 17 0.09 -3.71 -2.38
CA HIS A 17 -0.55 -4.88 -2.96
C HIS A 17 -1.57 -4.47 -4.03
N TRP A 18 -1.66 -5.21 -5.12
CA TRP A 18 -2.63 -5.00 -6.21
C TRP A 18 -4.11 -5.18 -5.79
N ILE A 19 -4.37 -5.59 -4.55
CA ILE A 19 -5.75 -5.81 -4.08
C ILE A 19 -6.53 -4.51 -3.93
N ILE A 20 -5.83 -3.38 -3.90
CA ILE A 20 -6.47 -2.06 -3.96
C ILE A 20 -7.32 -1.88 -5.23
N PHE A 21 -7.02 -2.61 -6.32
CA PHE A 21 -7.81 -2.61 -7.55
C PHE A 21 -9.06 -3.49 -7.50
N LEU A 22 -9.19 -4.36 -6.50
CA LEU A 22 -10.28 -5.33 -6.42
C LEU A 22 -11.64 -4.64 -6.31
N TRP A 23 -11.77 -3.62 -5.45
CA TRP A 23 -13.02 -2.89 -5.28
C TRP A 23 -13.43 -2.07 -6.51
N PRO A 24 -12.53 -1.27 -7.13
CA PRO A 24 -12.84 -0.60 -8.39
C PRO A 24 -13.17 -1.57 -9.54
N ALA A 25 -12.48 -2.70 -9.62
CA ALA A 25 -12.76 -3.72 -10.65
C ALA A 25 -14.15 -4.35 -10.46
N LEU A 26 -14.52 -4.71 -9.22
CA LEU A 26 -15.86 -5.20 -8.89
C LEU A 26 -16.95 -4.17 -9.24
N ALA A 27 -16.72 -2.89 -8.92
CA ALA A 27 -17.64 -1.81 -9.26
C ALA A 27 -17.82 -1.68 -10.79
N LEU A 28 -16.73 -1.80 -11.56
CA LEU A 28 -16.79 -1.78 -13.02
C LEU A 28 -17.57 -2.98 -13.58
N CYS A 29 -17.31 -4.19 -13.08
CA CYS A 29 -18.05 -5.39 -13.48
C CYS A 29 -19.55 -5.25 -13.19
N GLY A 30 -19.91 -4.71 -12.02
CA GLY A 30 -21.30 -4.44 -11.66
C GLY A 30 -21.96 -3.41 -12.58
N ALA A 31 -21.25 -2.32 -12.90
CA ALA A 31 -21.75 -1.31 -13.82
C ALA A 31 -21.97 -1.86 -15.24
N LEU A 32 -21.03 -2.68 -15.75
CA LEU A 32 -21.18 -3.34 -17.04
C LEU A 32 -22.35 -4.34 -17.04
N ALA A 33 -22.54 -5.10 -15.97
CA ALA A 33 -23.68 -6.00 -15.85
C ALA A 33 -25.01 -5.24 -15.97
N ILE A 34 -25.13 -4.06 -15.35
CA ILE A 34 -26.32 -3.21 -15.49
C ILE A 34 -26.52 -2.78 -16.95
N VAL A 35 -25.45 -2.41 -17.66
CA VAL A 35 -25.52 -1.99 -19.07
C VAL A 35 -25.93 -3.13 -20.00
N PHE A 36 -25.47 -4.36 -19.74
CA PHE A 36 -25.71 -5.52 -20.61
C PHE A 36 -27.03 -6.26 -20.33
N TYR A 37 -27.48 -6.32 -19.07
CA TYR A 37 -28.63 -7.13 -18.67
C TYR A 37 -29.93 -6.33 -18.49
N VAL A 38 -29.87 -4.99 -18.51
CA VAL A 38 -31.06 -4.16 -18.31
C VAL A 38 -31.44 -3.41 -19.58
N GLU A 39 -32.64 -3.69 -20.08
CA GLU A 39 -33.20 -3.08 -21.29
C GLU A 39 -33.92 -1.75 -21.03
N MET A 40 -34.06 -1.35 -19.75
CA MET A 40 -34.66 -0.07 -19.37
C MET A 40 -33.72 1.09 -19.70
N ASP A 41 -34.12 1.98 -20.61
CA ASP A 41 -33.33 3.13 -21.09
C ASP A 41 -32.70 3.97 -19.96
N ILE A 42 -33.46 4.23 -18.89
CA ILE A 42 -32.98 5.04 -17.76
C ILE A 42 -31.86 4.32 -17.02
N LEU A 43 -32.01 3.02 -16.77
CA LEU A 43 -31.04 2.25 -15.99
C LEU A 43 -29.77 1.97 -16.79
N GLN A 44 -29.87 1.83 -18.11
CA GLN A 44 -28.72 1.69 -19.00
C GLN A 44 -27.85 2.96 -19.01
N LYS A 45 -28.48 4.15 -19.09
CA LYS A 45 -27.78 5.45 -18.97
C LYS A 45 -27.07 5.61 -17.62
N ILE A 46 -27.73 5.19 -16.54
CA ILE A 46 -27.13 5.16 -15.20
C ILE A 46 -25.94 4.20 -15.17
N GLY A 47 -26.05 3.02 -15.79
CA GLY A 47 -24.97 2.05 -15.92
C GLY A 47 -23.73 2.60 -16.60
N TYR A 48 -23.89 3.33 -17.71
CA TYR A 48 -22.76 4.01 -18.36
C TYR A 48 -22.11 5.07 -17.47
N GLY A 49 -22.90 5.85 -16.72
CA GLY A 49 -22.39 6.82 -15.76
C GLY A 49 -21.57 6.17 -14.64
N LEU A 50 -22.07 5.06 -14.09
CA LEU A 50 -21.37 4.25 -13.09
C LEU A 50 -20.09 3.63 -13.64
N ALA A 51 -20.11 3.13 -14.88
CA ALA A 51 -18.93 2.56 -15.52
C ALA A 51 -17.83 3.62 -15.73
N ALA A 52 -18.21 4.83 -16.15
CA ALA A 52 -17.27 5.96 -16.27
C ALA A 52 -16.67 6.35 -14.91
N LEU A 53 -17.49 6.39 -13.85
CA LEU A 53 -17.00 6.67 -12.50
C LEU A 53 -16.05 5.58 -11.98
N ALA A 54 -16.38 4.32 -12.22
CA ALA A 54 -15.52 3.19 -11.85
C ALA A 54 -14.17 3.24 -12.59
N LEU A 55 -14.17 3.59 -13.88
CA LEU A 55 -12.93 3.80 -14.65
C LEU A 55 -12.07 4.94 -14.08
N LEU A 56 -12.68 6.07 -13.71
CA LEU A 56 -11.97 7.17 -13.06
C LEU A 56 -11.38 6.73 -11.72
N TRP A 57 -12.12 5.93 -10.94
CA TRP A 57 -11.65 5.39 -9.68
C TRP A 57 -10.48 4.40 -9.85
N ILE A 58 -10.54 3.54 -10.86
CA ILE A 58 -9.41 2.67 -11.25
C ILE A 58 -8.20 3.53 -11.60
N GLY A 59 -8.37 4.60 -12.37
CA GLY A 59 -7.29 5.53 -12.73
C GLY A 59 -6.62 6.17 -11.50
N MET A 60 -7.40 6.67 -10.55
CA MET A 60 -6.86 7.22 -9.29
C MET A 60 -6.14 6.16 -8.45
N THR A 61 -6.70 4.95 -8.38
CA THR A 61 -6.09 3.82 -7.68
C THR A 61 -4.79 3.40 -8.33
N TRP A 62 -4.73 3.43 -9.66
CA TRP A 62 -3.53 3.13 -10.45
C TRP A 62 -2.40 4.10 -10.15
N MET A 63 -2.71 5.39 -10.10
CA MET A 63 -1.71 6.39 -9.69
C MET A 63 -1.21 6.10 -8.26
N THR A 64 -2.11 5.81 -7.32
CA THR A 64 -1.74 5.50 -5.93
C THR A 64 -0.83 4.27 -5.83
N TYR A 65 -1.15 3.22 -6.59
CA TYR A 65 -0.34 2.00 -6.69
C TYR A 65 1.09 2.31 -7.18
N TYR A 66 1.20 3.08 -8.27
CA TYR A 66 2.46 3.34 -8.93
C TYR A 66 3.41 4.18 -8.08
N PHE A 67 2.87 5.13 -7.32
CA PHE A 67 3.68 6.07 -6.52
C PHE A 67 3.97 5.60 -5.09
N SER A 68 3.29 4.55 -4.60
CA SER A 68 3.49 4.06 -3.22
C SER A 68 4.54 2.95 -3.17
N SER A 69 5.64 3.18 -2.45
CA SER A 69 6.72 2.21 -2.25
C SER A 69 7.33 2.30 -0.87
N VAL A 70 7.74 1.14 -0.33
CA VAL A 70 8.43 1.04 0.97
C VAL A 70 9.80 0.43 0.72
N THR A 71 10.84 1.07 1.25
CA THR A 71 12.24 0.64 1.11
C THR A 71 12.87 0.55 2.49
N ILE A 72 13.35 -0.63 2.87
CA ILE A 72 14.04 -0.87 4.13
C ILE A 72 15.55 -0.90 3.87
N LYS A 73 16.29 -0.03 4.57
CA LYS A 73 17.77 -0.01 4.61
C LYS A 73 18.26 -0.43 6.00
N LYS A 74 19.56 -0.70 6.13
CA LYS A 74 20.20 -1.14 7.40
C LYS A 74 19.94 -0.23 8.60
N ASN A 75 20.03 1.09 8.43
CA ASN A 75 19.91 2.06 9.52
C ASN A 75 18.64 2.91 9.45
N HIS A 76 17.92 2.86 8.33
CA HIS A 76 16.79 3.74 8.03
C HIS A 76 15.66 2.99 7.30
N VAL A 77 14.42 3.31 7.64
CA VAL A 77 13.22 2.88 6.92
C VAL A 77 12.70 4.07 6.11
N ILE A 78 12.68 3.94 4.79
CA ILE A 78 12.23 4.98 3.87
C ILE A 78 10.87 4.59 3.30
N ILE A 79 9.87 5.42 3.59
CA ILE A 79 8.49 5.26 3.13
C ILE A 79 8.21 6.36 2.11
N ARG A 80 7.82 5.98 0.89
CA ARG A 80 7.41 6.92 -0.16
C ARG A 80 5.94 6.68 -0.48
N THR A 81 5.11 7.69 -0.26
CA THR A 81 3.66 7.62 -0.45
C THR A 81 3.13 8.90 -1.07
N GLY A 82 1.98 8.80 -1.75
CA GLY A 82 1.23 9.94 -2.26
C GLY A 82 1.21 10.02 -3.79
N VAL A 83 0.14 10.60 -4.32
CA VAL A 83 -0.10 10.74 -5.78
C VAL A 83 0.23 12.14 -6.26
N VAL A 84 -0.36 13.14 -5.61
CA VAL A 84 -0.21 14.57 -5.95
C VAL A 84 0.90 15.20 -5.12
N VAL A 85 0.86 14.99 -3.81
CA VAL A 85 1.92 15.41 -2.88
C VAL A 85 2.78 14.20 -2.56
N ARG A 86 4.04 14.23 -3.01
CA ARG A 86 5.00 13.17 -2.72
C ARG A 86 5.49 13.31 -1.29
N GLN A 87 5.07 12.41 -0.42
CA GLN A 87 5.56 12.32 0.94
C GLN A 87 6.65 11.27 1.01
N THR A 88 7.88 11.70 1.26
CA THR A 88 8.99 10.80 1.59
C THR A 88 9.28 10.94 3.07
N ILE A 89 9.16 9.85 3.81
CA ILE A 89 9.43 9.81 5.24
C ILE A 89 10.63 8.89 5.44
N ASP A 90 11.69 9.44 6.01
CA ASP A 90 12.86 8.69 6.47
C ASP A 90 12.77 8.56 8.00
N ILE A 91 12.71 7.33 8.49
CA ILE A 91 12.66 7.00 9.91
C ILE A 91 13.93 6.21 10.24
N PRO A 92 14.85 6.76 11.04
CA PRO A 92 15.99 5.98 11.51
C PRO A 92 15.51 4.86 12.43
N LEU A 93 16.11 3.67 12.33
CA LEU A 93 15.72 2.50 13.13
C LEU A 93 15.77 2.78 14.63
N SER A 94 16.76 3.55 15.09
CA SER A 94 16.91 3.95 16.49
C SER A 94 15.75 4.80 17.04
N LYS A 95 14.93 5.41 16.17
CA LYS A 95 13.75 6.19 16.59
C LYS A 95 12.45 5.39 16.49
N ILE A 96 12.49 4.10 16.14
CA ILE A 96 11.30 3.25 16.11
C ILE A 96 11.06 2.71 17.53
N GLU A 97 9.93 3.06 18.12
CA GLU A 97 9.56 2.61 19.46
C GLU A 97 8.70 1.34 19.42
N ALA A 98 7.76 1.28 18.48
CA ALA A 98 6.83 0.17 18.36
C ALA A 98 6.37 -0.03 16.91
N ILE A 99 6.13 -1.29 16.55
CA ILE A 99 5.61 -1.71 15.24
C ILE A 99 4.36 -2.54 15.49
N ASP A 100 3.21 -2.05 15.04
CA ASP A 100 1.95 -2.78 15.07
C ASP A 100 1.61 -3.28 13.66
N ILE A 101 1.07 -4.51 13.57
CA ILE A 101 0.66 -5.12 12.31
C ILE A 101 -0.77 -5.57 12.44
N ARG A 102 -1.57 -5.13 11.48
CA ARG A 102 -2.96 -5.54 11.36
C ARG A 102 -3.14 -6.25 10.04
N GLN A 103 -3.40 -7.55 10.13
CA GLN A 103 -3.69 -8.40 8.98
C GLN A 103 -5.09 -8.99 9.18
N SER A 104 -5.98 -8.76 8.22
CA SER A 104 -7.29 -9.42 8.21
C SER A 104 -7.14 -10.88 7.76
N ILE A 105 -8.17 -11.71 7.94
CA ILE A 105 -8.16 -13.12 7.49
C ILE A 105 -7.91 -13.19 5.97
N LEU A 106 -8.60 -12.36 5.20
CA LEU A 106 -8.36 -12.20 3.76
C LEU A 106 -6.95 -11.68 3.48
N GLY A 107 -6.47 -10.73 4.28
CA GLY A 107 -5.08 -10.26 4.24
C GLY A 107 -4.05 -11.36 4.48
N SER A 108 -4.36 -12.33 5.35
CA SER A 108 -3.49 -13.48 5.62
C SER A 108 -3.41 -14.41 4.41
N MET A 109 -4.57 -14.75 3.81
CA MET A 109 -4.62 -15.60 2.62
C MET A 109 -3.95 -14.97 1.40
N LEU A 110 -4.13 -13.66 1.22
CA LEU A 110 -3.59 -12.90 0.08
C LEU A 110 -2.26 -12.21 0.42
N SER A 111 -1.63 -12.50 1.56
CA SER A 111 -0.35 -11.95 2.00
C SER A 111 -0.26 -10.41 1.95
N TYR A 112 -1.33 -9.68 2.31
CA TYR A 112 -1.31 -8.23 2.50
C TYR A 112 -1.77 -7.84 3.90
N GLY A 113 -1.30 -6.68 4.38
CA GLY A 113 -1.81 -6.13 5.63
C GLY A 113 -1.46 -4.67 5.83
N MET A 114 -1.74 -4.15 7.01
CA MET A 114 -1.36 -2.83 7.46
C MET A 114 -0.17 -2.93 8.41
N ILE A 115 0.80 -2.03 8.27
CA ILE A 115 1.84 -1.79 9.27
C ILE A 115 1.68 -0.38 9.82
N CYS A 116 1.70 -0.26 11.14
CA CYS A 116 1.76 1.02 11.84
C CYS A 116 3.10 1.12 12.59
N ILE A 117 3.94 2.06 12.19
CA ILE A 117 5.22 2.35 12.83
C ILE A 117 5.01 3.55 13.75
N THR A 118 5.37 3.40 15.02
CA THR A 118 5.37 4.49 16.00
C THR A 118 6.79 4.93 16.24
N GLY A 119 7.08 6.18 15.92
CA GLY A 119 8.37 6.80 16.16
C GLY A 119 8.42 7.56 17.49
N THR A 120 9.63 7.93 17.91
CA THR A 120 9.89 8.70 19.13
C THR A 120 8.99 9.93 19.24
N GLY A 121 8.33 10.07 20.40
CA GLY A 121 7.37 11.16 20.64
C GLY A 121 5.96 10.88 20.11
N GLY A 122 5.62 9.61 19.86
CA GLY A 122 4.25 9.17 19.56
C GLY A 122 3.79 9.40 18.11
N THR A 123 4.69 9.75 17.20
CA THR A 123 4.35 9.96 15.79
C THR A 123 4.03 8.61 15.14
N ARG A 124 2.77 8.42 14.73
CA ARG A 124 2.32 7.19 14.05
C ARG A 124 2.37 7.35 12.54
N ARG A 125 2.89 6.34 11.85
CA ARG A 125 2.91 6.22 10.39
C ARG A 125 2.26 4.92 9.99
N ILE A 126 1.13 5.03 9.32
CA ILE A 126 0.30 3.88 8.92
C ILE A 126 0.51 3.66 7.42
N ILE A 127 0.83 2.44 7.06
CA ILE A 127 0.94 1.99 5.67
C ILE A 127 -0.06 0.85 5.51
N ASN A 128 -1.05 1.06 4.64
CA ASN A 128 -2.07 0.06 4.34
C ASN A 128 -1.65 -0.79 3.14
N PHE A 129 -2.20 -2.00 3.02
CA PHE A 129 -2.02 -2.90 1.87
C PHE A 129 -0.55 -3.22 1.54
N LEU A 130 0.30 -3.32 2.54
CA LEU A 130 1.68 -3.73 2.37
C LEU A 130 1.75 -5.23 2.06
N HIS A 131 2.53 -5.60 1.06
CA HIS A 131 2.79 -7.00 0.70
C HIS A 131 3.70 -7.66 1.75
N HIS A 132 3.28 -8.80 2.30
CA HIS A 132 4.01 -9.58 3.32
C HIS A 132 4.40 -8.78 4.58
N PRO A 133 3.41 -8.31 5.37
CA PRO A 133 3.68 -7.45 6.53
C PRO A 133 4.51 -8.15 7.62
N LEU A 134 4.29 -9.46 7.82
CA LEU A 134 5.02 -10.26 8.81
C LEU A 134 6.52 -10.35 8.51
N THR A 135 6.88 -10.48 7.23
CA THR A 135 8.28 -10.52 6.80
C THR A 135 8.96 -9.19 7.09
N CYS A 136 8.32 -8.07 6.77
CA CYS A 136 8.83 -6.73 7.11
C CYS A 136 9.13 -6.59 8.60
N ARG A 137 8.22 -7.05 9.46
CA ARG A 137 8.42 -6.97 10.92
C ARG A 137 9.60 -7.77 11.38
N ARG A 138 9.72 -9.03 10.94
CA ARG A 138 10.84 -9.89 11.31
C ARG A 138 12.19 -9.25 10.95
N TYR A 139 12.30 -8.64 9.77
CA TYR A 139 13.50 -7.93 9.37
C TYR A 139 13.79 -6.70 10.24
N ILE A 140 12.77 -5.89 10.55
CA ILE A 140 12.98 -4.69 11.38
C ILE A 140 13.33 -5.08 12.83
N GLU A 141 12.67 -6.08 13.40
CA GLU A 141 12.98 -6.59 14.75
C GLU A 141 14.38 -7.19 14.81
N GLN A 142 14.83 -7.91 13.78
CA GLN A 142 16.18 -8.42 13.70
C GLN A 142 17.22 -7.29 13.70
N LEU A 143 17.03 -6.27 12.86
CA LEU A 143 17.94 -5.11 12.78
C LEU A 143 17.95 -4.29 14.08
N LEU A 144 16.80 -4.17 14.75
CA LEU A 144 16.72 -3.52 16.06
C LEU A 144 17.47 -4.32 17.15
N GLY A 145 17.43 -5.65 17.07
CA GLY A 145 18.18 -6.53 17.96
C GLY A 145 19.69 -6.37 17.78
N GLU A 146 20.16 -6.33 16.53
CA GLU A 146 21.57 -6.08 16.20
C GLU A 146 22.05 -4.73 16.74
N LEU A 147 21.27 -3.65 16.57
CA LEU A 147 21.61 -2.32 17.06
C LEU A 147 21.64 -2.16 18.59
N ARG A 148 20.97 -3.05 19.33
CA ARG A 148 20.89 -3.00 20.80
C ARG A 148 21.87 -3.96 21.48
N GLY A 149 22.48 -4.85 20.69
CA GLY A 149 23.48 -5.83 21.13
C GLY A 149 24.93 -5.32 21.12
N ASP A 150 25.17 -4.16 20.50
CA ASP A 150 26.41 -3.37 20.57
C ASP A 150 26.31 -2.28 21.65
#